data_AF-A0A177L0M5-F1
#
_entry.id   AF-A0A177L0M5-F1
#
_cell.length_a   1.000
_cell.length_b   1.000
_cell.length_c   1.000
_cell.angle_alpha   90.00
_cell.angle_beta   90.00
_cell.angle_gamma   90.00
#
_symmetry.space_group_name_H-M   'P 1'
#
loop_
_entity.id
_entity.type
_entity.pdbx_description
1 polymer ?
#
loop_
_entity_poly.entity_id
_entity_poly.type
_entity_poly.pdbx_seq_one_letter_code
_entity_poly.pdbx_strand_id
1 'polypeptide(L)'
;MKKVIDMIESSSKATGVSLLELKKVEKELGLLFPDEFKELYLETNGAKFGDWTLFPVPTTQNTDLAIDIVKQNQKNRPEKLPSDMICIAENMNGDKLCYRIRKRFMQEQIYLWTKKTGKTDSKSLTLGQFIDWFVPKINASKPQIVGDFTVESGKLIITDPCYPVEKEAELQVQLSNVKNGKWTATISHTDDDVVENLVVFYGEKKPSGNWHDCDKLIGVDSAQAGIFDFAFFGRDEAISYEVENVYDIKMDEAGLKYYVACSDVVASDAQGGIVPGGAIAMSGYGDGLYKVKVKYNISKEIVGVMIDFSVED
;
A
#
# COMPACT_ATOMS: atom_id res chain seq x y z
N MET A 1 6.40 -11.83 -5.34
CA MET A 1 5.12 -12.22 -4.69
C MET A 1 4.80 -11.59 -3.33
N LYS A 2 5.75 -11.03 -2.54
CA LYS A 2 5.47 -10.47 -1.20
C LYS A 2 4.29 -9.49 -1.12
N LYS A 3 4.27 -8.44 -1.97
CA LYS A 3 3.15 -7.48 -2.07
C LYS A 3 1.78 -8.17 -2.22
N VAL A 4 1.70 -9.20 -3.07
CA VAL A 4 0.47 -9.97 -3.32
C VAL A 4 0.07 -10.84 -2.11
N ILE A 5 1.03 -11.37 -1.36
CA ILE A 5 0.76 -12.19 -0.16
C ILE A 5 0.20 -11.33 0.98
N ASP A 6 0.68 -10.10 1.12
CA ASP A 6 0.17 -9.17 2.13
C ASP A 6 -1.28 -8.79 1.85
N MET A 7 -1.63 -8.74 0.56
CA MET A 7 -2.96 -8.45 0.01
C MET A 7 -3.97 -9.60 0.10
N ILE A 8 -3.54 -10.85 0.25
CA ILE A 8 -4.44 -12.01 0.42
C ILE A 8 -5.20 -11.90 1.76
N GLU A 9 -6.48 -12.29 1.78
CA GLU A 9 -7.33 -12.22 2.97
C GLU A 9 -6.62 -12.85 4.17
N SER A 10 -6.49 -12.11 5.27
CA SER A 10 -5.72 -12.54 6.45
C SER A 10 -6.22 -13.85 7.06
N SER A 11 -7.52 -14.11 6.97
CA SER A 11 -8.18 -15.37 7.39
C SER A 11 -7.90 -16.55 6.46
N SER A 12 -7.38 -16.31 5.26
CA SER A 12 -7.07 -17.32 4.24
C SER A 12 -5.59 -17.65 4.12
N LYS A 13 -4.72 -16.98 4.89
CA LYS A 13 -3.28 -17.25 5.00
C LYS A 13 -3.04 -18.57 5.76
N ALA A 14 -3.44 -19.68 5.14
CA ALA A 14 -3.06 -21.02 5.57
C ALA A 14 -1.56 -21.21 5.35
N THR A 15 -0.89 -22.00 6.20
CA THR A 15 0.52 -22.33 6.06
C THR A 15 0.82 -22.84 4.65
N GLY A 16 1.85 -22.26 4.02
CA GLY A 16 2.35 -22.72 2.74
C GLY A 16 2.83 -24.18 2.74
N VAL A 17 3.12 -24.68 1.55
CA VAL A 17 3.59 -26.05 1.32
C VAL A 17 5.10 -26.11 1.12
N SER A 18 5.68 -27.29 1.30
CA SER A 18 7.09 -27.51 1.01
C SER A 18 7.35 -27.68 -0.50
N LEU A 19 8.59 -27.40 -0.92
CA LEU A 19 9.07 -27.72 -2.28
C LEU A 19 8.91 -29.22 -2.63
N LEU A 20 8.98 -30.10 -1.63
CA LEU A 20 8.81 -31.54 -1.83
C LEU A 20 7.36 -31.88 -2.20
N GLU A 21 6.39 -31.23 -1.56
CA GLU A 21 4.97 -31.41 -1.85
C GLU A 21 4.61 -30.87 -3.23
N LEU A 22 5.13 -29.69 -3.60
CA LEU A 22 4.98 -29.14 -4.95
C LEU A 22 5.52 -30.12 -6.01
N LYS A 23 6.74 -30.65 -5.82
CA LYS A 23 7.33 -31.64 -6.75
C LYS A 23 6.53 -32.93 -6.86
N LYS A 24 5.91 -33.39 -5.77
CA LYS A 24 5.04 -34.58 -5.79
C LYS A 24 3.82 -34.33 -6.66
N VAL A 25 3.19 -33.18 -6.52
CA VAL A 25 2.01 -32.80 -7.31
C VAL A 25 2.35 -32.53 -8.76
N GLU A 26 3.48 -31.88 -9.06
CA GLU A 26 4.02 -31.75 -10.42
C GLU A 26 4.16 -33.13 -11.09
N LYS A 27 4.73 -34.10 -10.38
CA LYS A 27 4.88 -35.47 -10.87
C LYS A 27 3.53 -36.16 -11.09
N GLU A 28 2.58 -35.98 -10.18
CA GLU A 28 1.25 -36.59 -10.25
C GLU A 28 0.40 -36.02 -11.39
N LEU A 29 0.50 -34.72 -11.65
CA LEU A 29 -0.16 -34.05 -12.77
C LEU A 29 0.61 -34.21 -14.09
N GLY A 30 1.89 -34.58 -14.05
CA GLY A 30 2.77 -34.64 -15.21
C GLY A 30 3.16 -33.27 -15.76
N LEU A 31 3.21 -32.25 -14.90
CA LEU A 31 3.38 -30.84 -15.27
C LEU A 31 4.43 -30.15 -14.40
N LEU A 32 4.84 -28.96 -14.80
CA LEU A 32 5.74 -28.07 -14.06
C LEU A 32 5.02 -26.76 -13.78
N PHE A 33 5.01 -26.36 -12.51
CA PHE A 33 4.42 -25.11 -12.06
C PHE A 33 5.31 -23.91 -12.44
N PRO A 34 4.71 -22.75 -12.77
CA PRO A 34 5.45 -21.51 -12.95
C PRO A 34 6.11 -21.07 -11.64
N ASP A 35 7.16 -20.25 -11.74
CA ASP A 35 7.89 -19.78 -10.56
C ASP A 35 7.00 -18.94 -9.64
N GLU A 36 6.20 -18.03 -10.21
CA GLU A 36 5.24 -17.21 -9.47
C GLU A 36 4.23 -18.05 -8.66
N PHE A 37 3.73 -19.14 -9.25
CA PHE A 37 2.82 -20.06 -8.56
C PHE A 37 3.52 -20.76 -7.39
N LYS A 38 4.77 -21.21 -7.58
CA LYS A 38 5.53 -21.87 -6.51
C LYS A 38 5.84 -20.90 -5.38
N GLU A 39 6.29 -19.67 -5.68
CA GLU A 39 6.51 -18.63 -4.68
C GLU A 39 5.27 -18.38 -3.83
N LEU A 40 4.10 -18.30 -4.46
CA LEU A 40 2.84 -18.13 -3.74
C LEU A 40 2.55 -19.30 -2.81
N TYR A 41 2.68 -20.53 -3.32
CA TYR A 41 2.31 -21.73 -2.57
C TYR A 41 3.29 -22.09 -1.46
N LEU A 42 4.55 -21.62 -1.52
CA LEU A 42 5.50 -21.70 -0.42
C LEU A 42 5.05 -20.86 0.79
N GLU A 43 4.31 -19.79 0.53
CA GLU A 43 3.88 -18.82 1.55
C GLU A 43 2.44 -19.10 2.02
N THR A 44 1.56 -19.57 1.12
CA THR A 44 0.18 -19.89 1.47
C THR A 44 -0.44 -20.98 0.62
N ASN A 45 -1.28 -21.84 1.22
CA ASN A 45 -1.91 -22.96 0.52
C ASN A 45 -3.44 -22.81 0.40
N GLY A 46 -3.94 -22.53 -0.81
CA GLY A 46 -5.38 -22.37 -1.06
C GLY A 46 -5.93 -21.00 -0.68
N ALA A 47 -5.13 -19.95 -0.92
CA ALA A 47 -5.48 -18.56 -0.64
C ALA A 47 -6.82 -18.14 -1.24
N LYS A 48 -7.49 -17.21 -0.54
CA LYS A 48 -8.71 -16.55 -1.00
C LYS A 48 -8.46 -15.07 -1.27
N PHE A 49 -9.06 -14.56 -2.33
CA PHE A 49 -8.99 -13.15 -2.70
C PHE A 49 -10.26 -12.76 -3.45
N GLY A 50 -11.00 -11.78 -2.92
CA GLY A 50 -12.34 -11.47 -3.41
C GLY A 50 -13.21 -12.73 -3.44
N ASP A 51 -13.90 -12.97 -4.56
CA ASP A 51 -14.75 -14.16 -4.74
C ASP A 51 -13.98 -15.41 -5.21
N TRP A 52 -12.65 -15.37 -5.24
CA TRP A 52 -11.80 -16.46 -5.72
C TRP A 52 -11.19 -17.28 -4.59
N THR A 53 -11.10 -18.59 -4.81
CA THR A 53 -10.36 -19.52 -3.95
C THR A 53 -9.41 -20.35 -4.81
N LEU A 54 -8.10 -20.28 -4.50
CA LEU A 54 -7.11 -21.14 -5.13
C LEU A 54 -7.29 -22.60 -4.68
N PHE A 55 -7.10 -23.54 -5.60
CA PHE A 55 -7.14 -24.95 -5.22
C PHE A 55 -5.90 -25.31 -4.40
N PRO A 56 -6.06 -25.87 -3.19
CA PRO A 56 -4.92 -26.22 -2.37
C PRO A 56 -4.08 -27.33 -3.03
N VAL A 57 -2.80 -27.31 -2.72
CA VAL A 57 -1.87 -28.41 -2.96
C VAL A 57 -2.05 -29.43 -1.82
N PRO A 58 -2.32 -30.71 -2.12
CA PRO A 58 -2.44 -31.73 -1.09
C PRO A 58 -1.12 -31.91 -0.33
N THR A 59 -1.20 -31.94 0.99
CA THR A 59 -0.06 -32.12 1.90
C THR A 59 -0.15 -33.46 2.63
N THR A 60 0.93 -33.89 3.27
CA THR A 60 0.91 -35.12 4.09
C THR A 60 0.00 -35.00 5.32
N GLN A 61 -0.36 -33.77 5.71
CA GLN A 61 -1.24 -33.50 6.86
C GLN A 61 -2.72 -33.36 6.43
N ASN A 62 -3.00 -33.03 5.17
CA ASN A 62 -4.35 -32.77 4.64
C ASN A 62 -4.62 -33.56 3.35
N THR A 63 -4.64 -34.90 3.43
CA THR A 63 -4.91 -35.78 2.27
C THR A 63 -6.39 -35.83 1.87
N ASP A 64 -7.29 -35.54 2.81
CA ASP A 64 -8.75 -35.71 2.67
C ASP A 64 -9.48 -34.41 2.28
N LEU A 65 -8.80 -33.48 1.62
CA LEU A 65 -9.45 -32.28 1.10
C LEU A 65 -10.54 -32.66 0.10
N ALA A 66 -11.76 -32.14 0.29
CA ALA A 66 -12.89 -32.38 -0.62
C ALA A 66 -12.57 -31.91 -2.06
N ILE A 67 -11.73 -30.87 -2.17
CA ILE A 67 -11.22 -30.34 -3.42
C ILE A 67 -9.76 -29.92 -3.25
N ASP A 68 -8.93 -30.28 -4.22
CA ASP A 68 -7.52 -29.88 -4.33
C ASP A 68 -7.15 -29.78 -5.82
N ILE A 69 -5.98 -29.24 -6.13
CA ILE A 69 -5.57 -29.00 -7.53
C ILE A 69 -5.50 -30.30 -8.35
N VAL A 70 -5.21 -31.44 -7.71
CA VAL A 70 -5.15 -32.75 -8.38
C VAL A 70 -6.55 -33.27 -8.66
N LYS A 71 -7.38 -33.38 -7.62
CA LYS A 71 -8.77 -33.84 -7.73
C LYS A 71 -9.57 -32.96 -8.69
N GLN A 72 -9.35 -31.65 -8.66
CA GLN A 72 -10.02 -30.73 -9.58
C GLN A 72 -9.72 -31.05 -11.04
N ASN A 73 -8.46 -31.34 -11.37
CA ASN A 73 -8.04 -31.51 -12.76
C ASN A 73 -8.15 -32.94 -13.27
N GLN A 74 -8.20 -33.93 -12.39
CA GLN A 74 -8.35 -35.35 -12.77
C GLN A 74 -9.80 -35.84 -12.66
N LYS A 75 -10.56 -35.41 -11.64
CA LYS A 75 -11.90 -35.93 -11.34
C LYS A 75 -13.01 -34.92 -11.61
N ASN A 76 -12.79 -33.65 -11.27
CA ASN A 76 -13.80 -32.58 -11.35
C ASN A 76 -13.56 -31.62 -12.52
N ARG A 77 -12.89 -32.09 -13.57
CA ARG A 77 -12.52 -31.26 -14.71
C ARG A 77 -13.78 -30.81 -15.46
N PRO A 78 -13.95 -29.50 -15.78
CA PRO A 78 -15.10 -29.06 -16.56
C PRO A 78 -15.12 -29.68 -17.96
N GLU A 79 -16.28 -30.18 -18.42
CA GLU A 79 -16.43 -30.91 -19.68
C GLU A 79 -15.96 -30.14 -20.92
N LYS A 80 -16.11 -28.80 -20.91
CA LYS A 80 -15.76 -27.91 -22.04
C LYS A 80 -14.42 -27.20 -21.87
N LEU A 81 -13.63 -27.58 -20.88
CA LEU A 81 -12.32 -26.97 -20.68
C LEU A 81 -11.32 -27.53 -21.72
N PRO A 82 -10.64 -26.69 -22.53
CA PRO A 82 -9.66 -27.15 -23.51
C PRO A 82 -8.61 -28.07 -22.88
N SER A 83 -8.21 -29.14 -23.57
CA SER A 83 -7.32 -30.17 -23.01
C SER A 83 -5.94 -29.64 -22.63
N ASP A 84 -5.53 -28.51 -23.20
CA ASP A 84 -4.28 -27.81 -22.88
C ASP A 84 -4.45 -26.77 -21.76
N MET A 85 -5.48 -26.88 -20.91
CA MET A 85 -5.70 -25.99 -19.77
C MET A 85 -5.71 -26.77 -18.45
N ILE A 86 -5.23 -26.14 -17.38
CA ILE A 86 -5.30 -26.65 -16.01
C ILE A 86 -5.93 -25.61 -15.09
N CYS A 87 -6.92 -26.02 -14.31
CA CYS A 87 -7.58 -25.16 -13.33
C CYS A 87 -6.72 -24.99 -12.07
N ILE A 88 -6.57 -23.74 -11.62
CA ILE A 88 -5.82 -23.37 -10.42
C ILE A 88 -6.68 -22.67 -9.36
N ALA A 89 -7.85 -22.14 -9.73
CA ALA A 89 -8.79 -21.52 -8.80
C ALA A 89 -10.25 -21.66 -9.23
N GLU A 90 -11.16 -21.43 -8.30
CA GLU A 90 -12.60 -21.33 -8.54
C GLU A 90 -13.16 -20.02 -7.97
N ASN A 91 -14.04 -19.40 -8.74
CA ASN A 91 -14.86 -18.28 -8.27
C ASN A 91 -16.16 -18.81 -7.64
N MET A 92 -16.78 -18.06 -6.73
CA MET A 92 -18.10 -18.36 -6.14
C MET A 92 -19.20 -18.67 -7.18
N ASN A 93 -19.12 -18.07 -8.38
CA ASN A 93 -20.07 -18.32 -9.47
C ASN A 93 -19.80 -19.64 -10.24
N GLY A 94 -18.71 -20.33 -9.92
CA GLY A 94 -18.25 -21.59 -10.52
C GLY A 94 -17.33 -21.44 -11.73
N ASP A 95 -16.95 -20.21 -12.11
CA ASP A 95 -15.90 -19.96 -13.10
C ASP A 95 -14.55 -20.49 -12.61
N LYS A 96 -13.64 -20.76 -13.55
CA LYS A 96 -12.33 -21.35 -13.26
C LYS A 96 -11.21 -20.45 -13.75
N LEU A 97 -10.21 -20.27 -12.91
CA LEU A 97 -8.94 -19.66 -13.29
C LEU A 97 -8.02 -20.76 -13.77
N CYS A 98 -7.34 -20.56 -14.89
CA CYS A 98 -6.58 -21.60 -15.57
C CYS A 98 -5.23 -21.11 -16.06
N TYR A 99 -4.25 -22.01 -16.07
CA TYR A 99 -3.05 -21.89 -16.89
C TYR A 99 -3.18 -22.70 -18.16
N ARG A 100 -2.48 -22.27 -19.21
CA ARG A 100 -2.28 -23.07 -20.41
C ARG A 100 -1.05 -23.97 -20.26
N ILE A 101 -1.16 -25.22 -20.69
CA ILE A 101 -0.11 -26.21 -20.71
C ILE A 101 0.54 -26.24 -22.09
N ARG A 102 1.87 -26.14 -22.14
CA ARG A 102 2.69 -26.41 -23.33
C ARG A 102 3.72 -27.48 -23.01
N LYS A 103 3.56 -28.64 -23.64
CA LYS A 103 4.28 -29.89 -23.30
C LYS A 103 3.99 -30.28 -21.86
N ARG A 104 4.82 -29.84 -20.93
CA ARG A 104 4.66 -30.03 -19.48
C ARG A 104 4.64 -28.74 -18.68
N PHE A 105 4.93 -27.60 -19.32
CA PHE A 105 5.05 -26.32 -18.62
C PHE A 105 3.70 -25.62 -18.59
N MET A 106 3.30 -25.15 -17.41
CA MET A 106 2.24 -24.16 -17.28
C MET A 106 2.80 -22.80 -17.69
N GLN A 107 2.14 -22.12 -18.62
CA GLN A 107 2.50 -20.77 -19.01
C GLN A 107 1.95 -19.78 -17.98
N GLU A 108 2.69 -18.72 -17.65
CA GLU A 108 2.31 -17.72 -16.63
C GLU A 108 1.04 -16.92 -16.99
N GLN A 109 0.70 -16.84 -18.27
CA GLN A 109 -0.51 -16.15 -18.71
C GLN A 109 -1.76 -16.84 -18.14
N ILE A 110 -2.63 -16.03 -17.53
CA ILE A 110 -3.85 -16.47 -16.87
C ILE A 110 -5.03 -16.45 -17.82
N TYR A 111 -5.84 -17.50 -17.77
CA TYR A 111 -7.05 -17.66 -18.54
C TYR A 111 -8.25 -17.82 -17.63
N LEU A 112 -9.38 -17.22 -18.00
CA LEU A 112 -10.67 -17.43 -17.36
C LEU A 112 -11.50 -18.39 -18.19
N TRP A 113 -11.92 -19.50 -17.59
CA TRP A 113 -12.96 -20.34 -18.14
C TRP A 113 -14.31 -20.00 -17.49
N THR A 114 -15.28 -19.62 -18.32
CA THR A 114 -16.61 -19.19 -17.86
C THR A 114 -17.57 -20.38 -17.81
N LYS A 115 -18.15 -20.70 -16.65
CA LYS A 115 -19.06 -21.84 -16.46
C LYS A 115 -20.30 -21.76 -17.34
N LYS A 116 -20.87 -20.56 -17.47
CA LYS A 116 -22.11 -20.34 -18.23
C LYS A 116 -21.94 -20.59 -19.73
N THR A 117 -20.80 -20.23 -20.30
CA THR A 117 -20.58 -20.27 -21.76
C THR A 117 -19.65 -21.39 -22.20
N GLY A 118 -18.84 -21.93 -21.28
CA GLY A 118 -17.76 -22.86 -21.56
C GLY A 118 -16.59 -22.25 -22.34
N LYS A 119 -16.53 -20.92 -22.49
CA LYS A 119 -15.47 -20.23 -23.21
C LYS A 119 -14.27 -19.95 -22.31
N THR A 120 -13.09 -19.90 -22.93
CA THR A 120 -11.83 -19.56 -22.28
C THR A 120 -11.23 -18.32 -22.92
N ASP A 121 -10.97 -17.29 -22.11
CA ASP A 121 -10.40 -16.02 -22.54
C ASP A 121 -9.14 -15.70 -21.74
N SER A 122 -8.12 -15.14 -22.40
CA SER A 122 -6.95 -14.57 -21.71
C SER A 122 -7.39 -13.41 -20.82
N LYS A 123 -6.89 -13.35 -19.58
CA LYS A 123 -7.20 -12.28 -18.64
C LYS A 123 -6.00 -11.44 -18.25
N SER A 124 -4.93 -12.03 -17.76
CA SER A 124 -3.75 -11.30 -17.30
C SER A 124 -2.47 -12.01 -17.73
N LEU A 125 -1.35 -11.30 -17.66
CA LEU A 125 -0.04 -11.86 -18.00
C LEU A 125 0.53 -12.73 -16.88
N THR A 126 0.15 -12.45 -15.63
CA THR A 126 0.62 -13.14 -14.42
C THR A 126 -0.51 -13.36 -13.42
N LEU A 127 -0.30 -14.28 -12.47
CA LEU A 127 -1.24 -14.55 -11.39
C LEU A 127 -1.32 -13.38 -10.40
N GLY A 128 -0.19 -12.76 -10.09
CA GLY A 128 -0.12 -11.60 -9.20
C GLY A 128 -0.94 -10.43 -9.74
N GLN A 129 -0.85 -10.14 -11.04
CA GLN A 129 -1.69 -9.12 -11.68
C GLN A 129 -3.18 -9.44 -11.60
N PHE A 130 -3.55 -10.72 -11.71
CA PHE A 130 -4.94 -11.13 -11.56
C PHE A 130 -5.42 -10.92 -10.12
N ILE A 131 -4.63 -11.35 -9.14
CA ILE A 131 -4.98 -11.21 -7.71
C ILE A 131 -5.15 -9.73 -7.35
N ASP A 132 -4.27 -8.86 -7.83
CA ASP A 132 -4.31 -7.40 -7.62
C ASP A 132 -5.67 -6.77 -8.04
N TRP A 133 -6.30 -7.28 -9.10
CA TRP A 133 -7.62 -6.78 -9.54
C TRP A 133 -8.77 -7.13 -8.60
N PHE A 134 -8.64 -8.17 -7.77
CA PHE A 134 -9.74 -8.74 -6.99
C PHE A 134 -9.52 -8.68 -5.48
N VAL A 135 -8.31 -8.36 -5.04
CA VAL A 135 -8.10 -7.97 -3.64
C VAL A 135 -8.77 -6.60 -3.43
N PRO A 136 -9.51 -6.40 -2.33
CA PRO A 136 -9.95 -5.08 -1.94
C PRO A 136 -8.73 -4.16 -1.83
N LYS A 137 -8.53 -3.28 -2.82
CA LYS A 137 -7.64 -2.14 -2.65
C LYS A 137 -8.11 -1.46 -1.37
N ILE A 138 -7.23 -1.31 -0.37
CA ILE A 138 -7.50 -0.46 0.79
C ILE A 138 -8.09 0.81 0.20
N ASN A 139 -9.37 1.11 0.48
CA ASN A 139 -10.12 2.16 -0.23
C ASN A 139 -9.23 3.40 -0.41
N ALA A 140 -8.62 3.57 -1.58
CA ALA A 140 -7.58 4.57 -1.77
C ALA A 140 -8.16 5.97 -1.54
N SER A 141 -9.43 6.13 -1.90
CA SER A 141 -10.26 7.31 -1.67
C SER A 141 -10.64 7.59 -0.21
N LYS A 142 -10.46 6.66 0.74
CA LYS A 142 -10.78 6.88 2.15
C LYS A 142 -9.51 7.23 2.92
N PRO A 143 -9.40 8.45 3.48
CA PRO A 143 -8.23 8.84 4.26
C PRO A 143 -7.93 7.85 5.39
N GLN A 144 -6.71 7.32 5.42
CA GLN A 144 -6.20 6.44 6.46
C GLN A 144 -5.57 7.27 7.57
N ILE A 145 -5.91 7.00 8.83
CA ILE A 145 -5.24 7.62 9.98
C ILE A 145 -3.84 7.02 10.11
N VAL A 146 -2.83 7.89 10.14
CA VAL A 146 -1.41 7.51 10.27
C VAL A 146 -0.83 7.82 11.65
N GLY A 147 -1.58 8.54 12.48
CA GLY A 147 -1.26 8.75 13.89
C GLY A 147 -1.66 10.13 14.39
N ASP A 148 -1.15 10.48 15.56
CA ASP A 148 -1.41 11.76 16.22
C ASP A 148 -0.11 12.43 16.66
N PHE A 149 -0.09 13.77 16.68
CA PHE A 149 0.98 14.58 17.26
C PHE A 149 0.40 15.76 18.05
N THR A 150 1.23 16.47 18.81
CA THR A 150 0.81 17.62 19.62
C THR A 150 1.39 18.91 19.04
N VAL A 151 0.54 19.94 18.93
CA VAL A 151 0.94 21.32 18.64
C VAL A 151 1.01 22.11 19.95
N GLU A 152 2.19 22.60 20.28
CA GLU A 152 2.55 23.36 21.47
C GLU A 152 2.85 24.84 21.16
N SER A 153 3.41 25.14 19.98
CA SER A 153 3.84 26.50 19.65
C SER A 153 2.73 27.46 19.21
N GLY A 154 1.54 26.94 18.88
CA GLY A 154 0.48 27.70 18.20
C GLY A 154 0.83 28.09 16.77
N LYS A 155 1.86 27.45 16.20
CA LYS A 155 2.34 27.65 14.84
C LYS A 155 2.60 26.31 14.16
N LEU A 156 2.36 26.27 12.85
CA LEU A 156 2.74 25.14 12.00
C LEU A 156 3.65 25.64 10.89
N ILE A 157 4.59 24.80 10.48
CA ILE A 157 5.39 24.94 9.27
C ILE A 157 5.06 23.79 8.33
N ILE A 158 4.81 24.13 7.07
CA ILE A 158 4.55 23.18 5.99
C ILE A 158 5.69 23.31 4.99
N THR A 159 6.44 22.23 4.79
CA THR A 159 7.71 22.26 4.06
C THR A 159 8.18 20.86 3.71
N ASP A 160 9.11 20.79 2.75
CA ASP A 160 10.08 19.72 2.65
C ASP A 160 11.03 19.74 3.86
N PRO A 161 11.27 18.60 4.55
CA PRO A 161 12.14 18.53 5.72
C PRO A 161 13.63 18.78 5.43
N CYS A 162 14.08 18.79 4.16
CA CYS A 162 15.45 19.14 3.81
C CYS A 162 15.71 20.66 3.88
N TYR A 163 14.66 21.49 3.94
CA TYR A 163 14.80 22.94 3.94
C TYR A 163 15.02 23.52 5.35
N PRO A 164 16.12 24.27 5.57
CA PRO A 164 16.28 25.06 6.78
C PRO A 164 15.25 26.19 6.82
N VAL A 165 14.65 26.41 8.00
CA VAL A 165 13.58 27.41 8.21
C VAL A 165 13.95 28.81 7.74
N GLU A 166 15.19 29.25 7.94
CA GLU A 166 15.63 30.62 7.66
C GLU A 166 16.08 30.86 6.22
N LYS A 167 16.50 29.80 5.50
CA LYS A 167 17.12 29.93 4.18
C LYS A 167 16.12 29.84 3.04
N GLU A 168 15.14 28.95 3.17
CA GLU A 168 14.17 28.65 2.10
C GLU A 168 12.77 29.14 2.45
N ALA A 169 12.69 30.30 3.10
CA ALA A 169 11.42 30.83 3.57
C ALA A 169 10.40 30.95 2.44
N GLU A 170 10.80 31.17 1.19
CA GLU A 170 9.94 31.27 0.00
C GLU A 170 9.30 29.94 -0.43
N LEU A 171 9.88 28.80 -0.06
CA LEU A 171 9.38 27.46 -0.38
C LEU A 171 8.55 26.83 0.75
N GLN A 172 8.26 27.62 1.80
CA GLN A 172 7.62 27.17 3.02
C GLN A 172 6.36 27.96 3.32
N VAL A 173 5.35 27.30 3.87
CA VAL A 173 4.18 27.97 4.44
C VAL A 173 4.30 27.93 5.97
N GLN A 174 4.31 29.11 6.59
CA GLN A 174 4.30 29.24 8.05
C GLN A 174 2.95 29.78 8.49
N LEU A 175 2.23 29.01 9.30
CA LEU A 175 0.91 29.33 9.81
C LEU A 175 1.02 29.79 11.26
N SER A 176 0.25 30.83 11.59
CA SER A 176 0.07 31.34 12.95
C SER A 176 -1.39 31.24 13.38
N ASN A 177 -1.67 31.42 14.66
CA ASN A 177 -3.01 31.24 15.23
C ASN A 177 -3.54 29.79 15.03
N VAL A 178 -2.64 28.81 15.17
CA VAL A 178 -2.98 27.39 15.13
C VAL A 178 -3.44 26.94 16.52
N LYS A 179 -4.49 26.13 16.55
CA LYS A 179 -5.01 25.60 17.82
C LYS A 179 -4.01 24.64 18.49
N ASN A 180 -3.56 24.98 19.69
CA ASN A 180 -2.74 24.08 20.51
C ASN A 180 -3.50 22.83 20.94
N GLY A 181 -2.79 21.71 21.07
CA GLY A 181 -3.29 20.45 21.58
C GLY A 181 -3.01 19.28 20.64
N LYS A 182 -3.81 18.22 20.76
CA LYS A 182 -3.63 16.98 19.99
C LYS A 182 -4.24 17.09 18.59
N TRP A 183 -3.48 16.69 17.59
CA TRP A 183 -3.85 16.67 16.17
C TRP A 183 -3.74 15.26 15.61
N THR A 184 -4.68 14.89 14.74
CA THR A 184 -4.70 13.62 14.02
C THR A 184 -4.27 13.83 12.58
N ALA A 185 -3.41 12.96 12.07
CA ALA A 185 -2.93 12.95 10.69
C ALA A 185 -3.59 11.82 9.88
N THR A 186 -3.92 12.12 8.63
CA THR A 186 -4.44 11.16 7.67
C THR A 186 -3.79 11.32 6.31
N ILE A 187 -3.62 10.21 5.60
CA ILE A 187 -3.14 10.16 4.21
C ILE A 187 -4.23 9.56 3.30
N SER A 188 -4.45 10.14 2.12
CA SER A 188 -5.25 9.52 1.06
C SER A 188 -4.37 9.15 -0.13
N HIS A 189 -4.80 8.14 -0.87
CA HIS A 189 -4.09 7.65 -2.05
C HIS A 189 -5.01 7.73 -3.28
N THR A 190 -4.44 7.83 -4.46
CA THR A 190 -5.16 7.60 -5.71
C THR A 190 -5.41 6.11 -5.93
N ASP A 191 -6.25 5.75 -6.90
CA ASP A 191 -6.51 4.34 -7.26
C ASP A 191 -5.25 3.57 -7.72
N ASP A 192 -4.16 4.28 -8.01
CA ASP A 192 -2.85 3.77 -8.41
C ASP A 192 -1.83 3.72 -7.24
N ASP A 193 -2.32 3.77 -5.99
CA ASP A 193 -1.52 3.78 -4.75
C ASP A 193 -0.53 4.97 -4.66
N VAL A 194 -0.87 6.10 -5.28
CA VAL A 194 -0.06 7.32 -5.22
C VAL A 194 -0.57 8.21 -4.10
N VAL A 195 0.31 8.70 -3.21
CA VAL A 195 -0.10 9.64 -2.15
C VAL A 195 -0.69 10.90 -2.77
N GLU A 196 -1.96 11.16 -2.46
CA GLU A 196 -2.74 12.26 -3.02
C GLU A 196 -2.80 13.45 -2.05
N ASN A 197 -3.04 13.18 -0.75
CA ASN A 197 -3.15 14.24 0.26
C ASN A 197 -2.52 13.81 1.59
N LEU A 198 -1.82 14.75 2.24
CA LEU A 198 -1.53 14.70 3.67
C LEU A 198 -2.44 15.70 4.38
N VAL A 199 -3.26 15.24 5.33
CA VAL A 199 -4.18 16.10 6.08
C VAL A 199 -3.95 15.94 7.57
N VAL A 200 -3.80 17.05 8.29
CA VAL A 200 -3.80 17.08 9.76
C VAL A 200 -4.98 17.90 10.26
N PHE A 201 -5.57 17.51 11.38
CA PHE A 201 -6.65 18.27 12.00
C PHE A 201 -6.68 18.13 13.52
N TYR A 202 -7.22 19.16 14.18
CA TYR A 202 -7.33 19.20 15.64
C TYR A 202 -8.36 18.20 16.17
N GLY A 203 -7.95 17.37 17.14
CA GLY A 203 -8.76 16.32 17.76
C GLY A 203 -8.98 15.09 16.87
N GLU A 204 -9.79 14.14 17.35
CA GLU A 204 -9.96 12.82 16.72
C GLU A 204 -10.90 12.83 15.49
N LYS A 205 -11.69 13.89 15.31
CA LYS A 205 -12.68 13.98 14.24
C LYS A 205 -12.37 15.15 13.32
N LYS A 206 -12.35 14.86 12.02
CA LYS A 206 -12.14 15.88 10.99
C LYS A 206 -13.16 17.02 11.14
N PRO A 207 -12.71 18.28 11.24
CA PRO A 207 -13.61 19.41 11.39
C PRO A 207 -14.45 19.62 10.12
N SER A 208 -15.71 19.98 10.31
CA SER A 208 -16.65 20.32 9.23
C SER A 208 -16.31 21.68 8.59
N GLY A 209 -16.97 22.02 7.48
CA GLY A 209 -16.76 23.28 6.75
C GLY A 209 -15.85 23.15 5.53
N ASN A 210 -15.52 24.29 4.93
CA ASN A 210 -14.75 24.36 3.68
C ASN A 210 -13.24 24.46 3.95
N TRP A 211 -12.46 24.05 2.96
CA TRP A 211 -11.02 24.31 2.89
C TRP A 211 -10.79 25.63 2.16
N HIS A 212 -9.73 26.34 2.54
CA HIS A 212 -9.31 27.61 1.94
C HIS A 212 -7.87 27.45 1.45
N ASP A 213 -7.60 27.82 0.20
CA ASP A 213 -6.24 27.80 -0.33
C ASP A 213 -5.37 28.83 0.40
N CYS A 214 -4.12 28.47 0.67
CA CYS A 214 -3.09 29.43 1.04
C CYS A 214 -2.60 30.15 -0.22
N ASP A 215 -2.27 31.43 -0.10
CA ASP A 215 -1.73 32.24 -1.21
C ASP A 215 -0.35 31.76 -1.69
N LYS A 216 0.26 30.82 -0.97
CA LYS A 216 1.63 30.38 -1.16
C LYS A 216 1.70 28.86 -1.30
N LEU A 217 2.49 28.43 -2.28
CA LEU A 217 2.84 27.03 -2.51
C LEU A 217 4.06 26.64 -1.67
N ILE A 218 4.21 25.35 -1.41
CA ILE A 218 5.45 24.80 -0.85
C ILE A 218 6.29 24.18 -1.96
N GLY A 219 7.61 24.30 -1.85
CA GLY A 219 8.54 23.53 -2.68
C GLY A 219 8.83 22.18 -2.05
N VAL A 220 9.14 21.20 -2.89
CA VAL A 220 9.57 19.85 -2.52
C VAL A 220 10.68 19.41 -3.46
N ASP A 221 11.84 19.06 -2.89
CA ASP A 221 13.06 18.66 -3.61
C ASP A 221 13.61 17.30 -3.13
N SER A 222 12.92 16.66 -2.17
CA SER A 222 13.27 15.34 -1.65
C SER A 222 12.12 14.33 -1.78
N ALA A 223 11.13 14.64 -2.64
CA ALA A 223 9.88 13.89 -2.80
C ALA A 223 9.11 13.65 -1.49
N GLN A 224 9.32 14.45 -0.45
CA GLN A 224 8.59 14.37 0.82
C GLN A 224 8.24 15.75 1.33
N ALA A 225 7.04 15.87 1.90
CA ALA A 225 6.58 17.11 2.52
C ALA A 225 5.76 16.81 3.77
N GLY A 226 5.83 17.72 4.73
CA GLY A 226 5.19 17.53 6.02
C GLY A 226 4.60 18.79 6.61
N ILE A 227 3.82 18.56 7.67
CA ILE A 227 3.17 19.58 8.48
C ILE A 227 3.66 19.38 9.91
N PHE A 228 4.42 20.35 10.42
CA PHE A 228 5.13 20.24 11.68
C PHE A 228 4.82 21.42 12.60
N ASP A 229 4.82 21.15 13.90
CA ASP A 229 4.92 22.16 14.93
C ASP A 229 6.29 22.85 14.82
N PHE A 230 6.25 24.16 14.72
CA PHE A 230 7.42 25.03 14.65
C PHE A 230 8.40 24.83 15.83
N ALA A 231 7.93 24.40 17.00
CA ALA A 231 8.78 24.14 18.16
C ALA A 231 9.66 22.88 18.02
N PHE A 232 9.34 21.96 17.11
CA PHE A 232 10.02 20.66 17.00
C PHE A 232 10.72 20.47 15.65
N PHE A 233 10.22 21.11 14.60
CA PHE A 233 10.76 20.95 13.24
C PHE A 233 12.27 21.18 13.17
N GLY A 234 12.98 20.22 12.57
CA GLY A 234 14.43 20.28 12.33
C GLY A 234 15.31 20.13 13.57
N ARG A 235 14.76 19.74 14.73
CA ARG A 235 15.53 19.55 15.97
C ARG A 235 15.88 18.10 16.19
N ASP A 236 17.15 17.75 16.08
CA ASP A 236 17.63 16.38 16.29
C ASP A 236 17.32 15.88 17.71
N GLU A 237 17.29 16.78 18.70
CA GLU A 237 16.96 16.43 20.09
C GLU A 237 15.49 16.03 20.28
N ALA A 238 14.61 16.38 19.33
CA ALA A 238 13.23 15.91 19.33
C ALA A 238 13.14 14.41 19.00
N ILE A 239 14.14 13.86 18.30
CA ILE A 239 14.22 12.44 17.93
C ILE A 239 14.89 11.65 19.06
N SER A 240 14.07 11.12 19.97
CA SER A 240 14.52 10.34 21.14
C SER A 240 14.83 8.87 20.83
N TYR A 241 14.54 8.41 19.62
CA TYR A 241 14.79 7.04 19.15
C TYR A 241 15.99 6.97 18.20
N GLU A 242 16.45 5.74 17.96
CA GLU A 242 17.44 5.45 16.92
C GLU A 242 16.74 5.39 15.56
N VAL A 243 17.30 6.09 14.58
CA VAL A 243 16.81 6.07 13.19
C VAL A 243 17.36 4.84 12.48
N GLU A 244 16.56 4.25 11.59
CA GLU A 244 16.99 3.11 10.77
C GLU A 244 17.97 3.55 9.69
N ASN A 245 17.80 4.78 9.19
CA ASN A 245 18.59 5.37 8.13
C ASN A 245 18.61 4.51 6.86
N VAL A 246 17.41 4.23 6.34
CA VAL A 246 17.17 3.33 5.19
C VAL A 246 18.00 3.70 3.95
N TYR A 247 18.38 4.98 3.82
CA TYR A 247 19.13 5.51 2.68
C TYR A 247 20.63 5.75 2.95
N ASP A 248 21.17 5.23 4.06
CA ASP A 248 22.59 5.38 4.43
C ASP A 248 23.09 6.84 4.42
N ILE A 249 22.25 7.77 4.86
CA ILE A 249 22.55 9.20 4.89
C ILE A 249 23.59 9.47 5.98
N LYS A 250 24.63 10.24 5.64
CA LYS A 250 25.62 10.70 6.63
C LYS A 250 24.98 11.75 7.52
N MET A 251 24.98 11.52 8.84
CA MET A 251 24.42 12.44 9.84
C MET A 251 25.54 13.24 10.52
N ASP A 252 26.26 14.06 9.75
CA ASP A 252 27.39 14.88 10.23
C ASP A 252 27.04 16.37 10.46
N GLU A 253 25.84 16.79 10.06
CA GLU A 253 25.32 18.15 10.26
C GLU A 253 24.06 18.14 11.16
N ALA A 254 23.80 19.28 11.83
CA ALA A 254 22.62 19.45 12.67
C ALA A 254 21.33 19.49 11.85
N GLY A 255 20.29 18.83 12.33
CA GLY A 255 19.00 18.68 11.66
C GLY A 255 18.90 17.43 10.77
N LEU A 256 20.03 16.77 10.49
CA LEU A 256 20.05 15.57 9.65
C LEU A 256 19.40 14.37 10.35
N LYS A 257 19.46 14.26 11.68
CA LYS A 257 18.75 13.16 12.38
C LYS A 257 17.25 13.32 12.22
N TYR A 258 16.73 14.55 12.31
CA TYR A 258 15.31 14.84 12.06
C TYR A 258 14.92 14.51 10.61
N TYR A 259 15.72 14.93 9.63
CA TYR A 259 15.50 14.63 8.22
C TYR A 259 15.53 13.12 7.93
N VAL A 260 16.48 12.39 8.50
CA VAL A 260 16.56 10.93 8.37
C VAL A 260 15.34 10.26 9.01
N ALA A 261 14.88 10.74 10.17
CA ALA A 261 13.66 10.24 10.79
C ALA A 261 12.42 10.45 9.89
N CYS A 262 12.31 11.59 9.20
CA CYS A 262 11.27 11.81 8.19
C CYS A 262 11.40 10.81 7.03
N SER A 263 12.63 10.60 6.53
CA SER A 263 12.93 9.72 5.41
C SER A 263 12.61 8.25 5.70
N ASP A 264 12.91 7.78 6.91
CA ASP A 264 12.56 6.42 7.37
C ASP A 264 11.03 6.24 7.44
N VAL A 265 10.30 7.25 7.91
CA VAL A 265 8.83 7.19 8.01
C VAL A 265 8.18 7.09 6.64
N VAL A 266 8.63 7.88 5.65
CA VAL A 266 8.08 7.84 4.29
C VAL A 266 8.53 6.63 3.49
N ALA A 267 9.60 5.95 3.89
CA ALA A 267 10.05 4.68 3.29
C ALA A 267 9.17 3.48 3.67
N SER A 268 8.25 3.63 4.62
CA SER A 268 7.29 2.59 5.00
C SER A 268 6.22 2.36 3.91
N ASP A 269 5.53 1.22 3.98
CA ASP A 269 4.42 0.90 3.06
C ASP A 269 3.26 1.92 3.11
N ALA A 270 3.14 2.67 4.21
CA ALA A 270 2.14 3.73 4.36
C ALA A 270 2.54 5.05 3.67
N GLN A 271 3.78 5.13 3.16
CA GLN A 271 4.34 6.28 2.45
C GLN A 271 4.26 7.59 3.25
N GLY A 272 4.17 7.49 4.58
CA GLY A 272 4.05 8.62 5.48
C GLY A 272 3.61 8.19 6.88
N GLY A 273 3.61 9.15 7.80
CA GLY A 273 3.40 8.88 9.21
C GLY A 273 3.67 10.07 10.11
N ILE A 274 3.96 9.76 11.38
CA ILE A 274 4.21 10.75 12.42
C ILE A 274 5.69 10.79 12.77
N VAL A 275 6.19 12.00 12.98
CA VAL A 275 7.47 12.28 13.64
C VAL A 275 7.21 13.17 14.87
N PRO A 276 8.16 13.31 15.80
CA PRO A 276 8.03 14.25 16.91
C PRO A 276 7.63 15.65 16.42
N GLY A 277 6.45 16.08 16.87
CA GLY A 277 5.86 17.37 16.53
C GLY A 277 5.27 17.48 15.13
N GLY A 278 5.08 16.42 14.35
CA GLY A 278 4.47 16.59 13.02
C GLY A 278 4.08 15.31 12.29
N ALA A 279 3.57 15.50 11.08
CA ALA A 279 3.26 14.45 10.14
C ALA A 279 3.99 14.69 8.82
N ILE A 280 4.44 13.62 8.18
CA ILE A 280 5.20 13.63 6.92
C ILE A 280 4.58 12.63 5.95
N ALA A 281 4.60 12.94 4.66
CA ALA A 281 4.26 11.99 3.60
C ALA A 281 5.20 12.14 2.40
N MET A 282 5.38 11.06 1.67
CA MET A 282 5.98 11.07 0.34
C MET A 282 5.03 11.79 -0.62
N SER A 283 5.56 12.70 -1.44
CA SER A 283 4.87 13.15 -2.63
C SER A 283 4.83 11.99 -3.61
N GLY A 284 3.64 11.48 -3.89
CA GLY A 284 3.47 10.42 -4.89
C GLY A 284 3.81 10.87 -6.33
N TYR A 285 4.00 12.18 -6.54
CA TYR A 285 4.29 12.80 -7.83
C TYR A 285 5.77 13.25 -7.95
N GLY A 286 6.53 13.24 -6.85
CA GLY A 286 7.94 13.61 -6.81
C GLY A 286 8.19 15.04 -6.31
N ASP A 287 9.20 15.67 -6.89
CA ASP A 287 9.59 17.05 -6.60
C ASP A 287 8.70 18.05 -7.35
N GLY A 288 8.46 19.23 -6.79
CA GLY A 288 7.59 20.23 -7.39
C GLY A 288 7.03 21.27 -6.42
N LEU A 289 6.02 22.01 -6.91
CA LEU A 289 5.29 23.00 -6.13
C LEU A 289 3.89 22.48 -5.79
N TYR A 290 3.53 22.49 -4.49
CA TYR A 290 2.26 21.92 -4.02
C TYR A 290 1.40 22.93 -3.27
N LYS A 291 0.08 22.75 -3.41
CA LYS A 291 -0.93 23.59 -2.77
C LYS A 291 -1.11 23.20 -1.31
N VAL A 292 -1.18 24.22 -0.45
CA VAL A 292 -1.55 24.08 0.96
C VAL A 292 -2.93 24.66 1.16
N LYS A 293 -3.80 23.92 1.85
CA LYS A 293 -5.15 24.36 2.22
C LYS A 293 -5.31 24.35 3.73
N VAL A 294 -6.06 25.31 4.24
CA VAL A 294 -6.32 25.49 5.67
C VAL A 294 -7.80 25.51 5.98
N LYS A 295 -8.14 25.10 7.20
CA LYS A 295 -9.50 25.14 7.73
C LYS A 295 -9.52 25.85 9.07
N TYR A 296 -10.51 26.72 9.24
CA TYR A 296 -10.69 27.56 10.42
C TYR A 296 -11.90 27.12 11.24
N ASN A 297 -11.82 27.30 12.55
CA ASN A 297 -12.99 27.21 13.43
C ASN A 297 -13.74 28.56 13.53
N ILE A 298 -14.82 28.60 14.32
CA ILE A 298 -15.62 29.81 14.53
C ILE A 298 -14.84 30.97 15.18
N SER A 299 -13.76 30.67 15.90
CA SER A 299 -12.85 31.63 16.53
C SER A 299 -11.71 32.07 15.61
N LYS A 300 -11.73 31.65 14.33
CA LYS A 300 -10.68 31.88 13.34
C LYS A 300 -9.32 31.26 13.68
N GLU A 301 -9.28 30.29 14.61
CA GLU A 301 -8.08 29.46 14.80
C GLU A 301 -7.99 28.43 13.68
N ILE A 302 -6.77 28.12 13.25
CA ILE A 302 -6.52 27.03 12.30
C ILE A 302 -6.69 25.70 13.03
N VAL A 303 -7.57 24.85 12.49
CA VAL A 303 -7.91 23.52 13.04
C VAL A 303 -7.77 22.39 12.02
N GLY A 304 -7.33 22.71 10.80
CA GLY A 304 -7.00 21.72 9.78
C GLY A 304 -6.03 22.30 8.76
N VAL A 305 -5.10 21.46 8.30
CA VAL A 305 -4.12 21.79 7.25
C VAL A 305 -4.02 20.59 6.31
N MET A 306 -3.90 20.85 5.01
CA MET A 306 -3.80 19.85 3.95
C MET A 306 -2.70 20.24 2.98
N ILE A 307 -1.84 19.29 2.63
CA ILE A 307 -1.01 19.34 1.42
C ILE A 307 -1.75 18.53 0.35
N ASP A 308 -1.97 19.14 -0.81
CA ASP A 308 -2.58 18.52 -1.98
C ASP A 308 -1.48 18.25 -3.01
N PHE A 309 -1.10 16.98 -3.17
CA PHE A 309 -0.06 16.56 -4.11
C PHE A 309 -0.60 16.35 -5.53
N SER A 310 -1.93 16.29 -5.70
CA SER A 310 -2.56 15.99 -6.99
C SER A 310 -2.54 17.14 -8.00
N VAL A 311 -2.21 18.34 -7.53
CA VAL A 311 -2.20 19.56 -8.33
C VAL A 311 -0.79 20.14 -8.34
N GLU A 312 -0.03 19.74 -9.34
CA GLU A 312 1.23 20.39 -9.71
C GLU A 312 0.89 21.63 -10.58
N ASP A 313 1.31 22.83 -10.14
CA ASP A 313 1.22 24.07 -10.94
C ASP A 313 2.56 24.38 -11.61
#